data_AF-A0A1V6IHW8-F1
#
_entry.id   AF-A0A1V6IHW8-F1
#
_cell.length_a   1.000
_cell.length_b   1.000
_cell.length_c   1.000
_cell.angle_alpha   90.00
_cell.angle_beta   90.00
_cell.angle_gamma   90.00
#
_symmetry.space_group_name_H-M   'P 1'
#
loop_
_entity.id
_entity.type
_entity.pdbx_description
1 polymer ?
#
loop_
_entity_poly.entity_id
_entity_poly.type
_entity_poly.pdbx_seq_one_letter_code
_entity_poly.pdbx_strand_id
1 'polypeptide(L)'
;MLKVSQLLNSEIHPLVHGALISRILVSEEENYFAAVSAYQKSTKVTEGEFDFDSYTKTYIETLNSIISSNQWISYEDYKNHYDYCNLPFRGKEKAILLIENDLKIPKSSFYNRLYFKLFNDCPWFMDESFNEEKKHFIRGFCELRGSIDTTRPLIAMDYFYDNTFELGKARLLNEYLSVPYYLININFRELQDQYIRGINKRNTQLRLQLNWYVKNIGLINDYKTKIVEKVYHVVSINKINNINYLNMPDITPDGSDLFITRLNHFSNKIFGKELNDHDIFELRNELDFDITKSKIPTFKRNNDIVELVRIYTADECAGCKSIHELSDRTFTHRRTGRPYFEIHHNISLNNTVELDHENNLVKLCPVCHSTLKRGVGLENEQKEIIANIIKSDSNILDFASHFFDTADRNILIDKIYENLR
;
A
#
# COMPACT_ATOMS: atom_id res chain seq x y z
N MET A 1 -1.61 13.97 -23.66
CA MET A 1 -2.21 13.64 -22.36
C MET A 1 -2.80 12.24 -22.45
N LEU A 2 -2.59 11.39 -21.45
CA LEU A 2 -3.19 10.06 -21.41
C LEU A 2 -4.67 10.16 -21.03
N LYS A 3 -5.50 9.20 -21.46
CA LYS A 3 -6.89 9.08 -20.99
C LYS A 3 -7.03 7.95 -19.98
N VAL A 4 -7.95 8.08 -19.02
CA VAL A 4 -8.26 7.01 -18.05
C VAL A 4 -8.68 5.74 -18.78
N SER A 5 -9.56 5.83 -19.77
CA SER A 5 -10.00 4.66 -20.56
C SER A 5 -8.84 3.95 -21.25
N GLN A 6 -7.89 4.70 -21.82
CA GLN A 6 -6.71 4.16 -22.48
C GLN A 6 -5.80 3.47 -21.47
N LEU A 7 -5.50 4.15 -20.36
CA LEU A 7 -4.60 3.63 -19.33
C LEU A 7 -5.13 2.33 -18.70
N LEU A 8 -6.43 2.23 -18.44
CA LEU A 8 -7.04 1.04 -17.86
C LEU A 8 -7.11 -0.15 -18.83
N ASN A 9 -7.23 0.12 -20.14
CA ASN A 9 -7.33 -0.91 -21.18
C ASN A 9 -5.96 -1.32 -21.76
N SER A 10 -4.90 -0.55 -21.54
CA SER A 10 -3.54 -0.86 -22.01
C SER A 10 -2.68 -1.48 -20.92
N GLU A 11 -1.52 -2.01 -21.29
CA GLU A 11 -0.47 -2.31 -20.31
C GLU A 11 0.04 -0.99 -19.70
N ILE A 12 0.22 -0.97 -18.37
CA ILE A 12 0.77 0.18 -17.64
C ILE A 12 2.19 -0.17 -17.24
N HIS A 13 3.15 0.67 -17.62
CA HIS A 13 4.53 0.47 -17.18
C HIS A 13 4.60 0.48 -15.64
N PRO A 14 5.28 -0.49 -14.98
CA PRO A 14 5.27 -0.63 -13.53
C PRO A 14 5.65 0.65 -12.76
N LEU A 15 6.60 1.43 -13.29
CA LEU A 15 6.96 2.76 -12.76
C LEU A 15 5.76 3.71 -12.63
N VAL A 16 4.93 3.80 -13.68
CA VAL A 16 3.75 4.67 -13.71
C VAL A 16 2.68 4.12 -12.77
N HIS A 17 2.50 2.80 -12.78
CA HIS A 17 1.54 2.13 -11.90
C HIS A 17 1.86 2.37 -10.43
N GLY A 18 3.12 2.17 -10.02
CA GLY A 18 3.59 2.44 -8.66
C GLY A 18 3.42 3.91 -8.27
N ALA A 19 3.68 4.84 -9.19
CA ALA A 19 3.49 6.27 -8.95
C ALA A 19 2.03 6.62 -8.63
N LEU A 20 1.09 6.06 -9.41
CA LEU A 20 -0.35 6.27 -9.22
C LEU A 20 -0.87 5.61 -7.93
N ILE A 21 -0.49 4.36 -7.66
CA ILE A 21 -0.89 3.67 -6.42
C ILE A 21 -0.34 4.39 -5.17
N SER A 22 0.87 4.97 -5.28
CA SER A 22 1.46 5.78 -4.20
C SER A 22 0.66 7.04 -3.91
N ARG A 23 0.33 7.83 -4.94
CA ARG A 23 -0.57 8.98 -4.82
C ARG A 23 -1.09 9.43 -6.18
N ILE A 24 -2.42 9.50 -6.27
CA ILE A 24 -3.12 10.17 -7.35
C ILE A 24 -3.42 11.60 -6.91
N LEU A 25 -2.96 12.59 -7.67
CA LEU A 25 -3.44 13.96 -7.56
C LEU A 25 -4.67 14.12 -8.43
N VAL A 26 -5.64 14.90 -7.97
CA VAL A 26 -6.93 15.10 -8.61
C VAL A 26 -7.21 16.60 -8.71
N SER A 27 -7.78 17.04 -9.83
CA SER A 27 -8.26 18.42 -10.01
C SER A 27 -9.55 18.66 -9.22
N GLU A 28 -9.90 19.92 -8.97
CA GLU A 28 -11.09 20.26 -8.15
C GLU A 28 -12.40 19.64 -8.66
N GLU A 29 -12.56 19.55 -9.98
CA GLU A 29 -13.74 18.94 -10.63
C GLU A 29 -13.54 17.46 -10.99
N GLU A 30 -12.45 16.83 -10.55
CA GLU A 30 -12.04 15.47 -10.87
C GLU A 30 -11.91 15.15 -12.38
N ASN A 31 -11.88 16.18 -13.25
CA ASN A 31 -11.69 16.03 -14.68
C ASN A 31 -10.28 15.55 -15.07
N TYR A 32 -9.30 15.70 -14.18
CA TYR A 32 -7.91 15.33 -14.43
C TYR A 32 -7.28 14.65 -13.22
N PHE A 33 -6.47 13.64 -13.50
CA PHE A 33 -5.59 12.99 -12.54
C PHE A 33 -4.12 13.22 -12.90
N ALA A 34 -3.23 13.12 -11.92
CA ALA A 34 -1.80 13.14 -12.17
C ALA A 34 -0.99 12.28 -11.21
N ALA A 35 0.10 11.72 -11.74
CA ALA A 35 1.24 11.24 -10.96
C ALA A 35 2.37 12.26 -11.04
N VAL A 36 3.17 12.38 -9.97
CA VAL A 36 4.25 13.36 -9.90
C VAL A 36 5.52 12.78 -9.31
N SER A 37 6.65 13.24 -9.83
CA SER A 37 7.94 13.17 -9.16
C SER A 37 8.29 14.54 -8.58
N ALA A 38 8.71 14.55 -7.32
CA ALA A 38 9.06 15.75 -6.58
C ALA A 38 10.35 15.52 -5.78
N TYR A 39 11.27 16.47 -5.90
CA TYR A 39 12.50 16.52 -5.13
C TYR A 39 12.98 17.97 -5.03
N GLN A 40 13.70 18.29 -3.95
CA GLN A 40 14.10 19.64 -3.60
C GLN A 40 15.62 19.74 -3.47
N LYS A 41 16.18 20.96 -3.64
CA LYS A 41 17.58 21.24 -3.35
C LYS A 41 17.89 20.84 -1.90
N SER A 42 18.93 20.04 -1.73
CA SER A 42 19.47 19.61 -0.44
C SER A 42 20.63 20.51 -0.04
N THR A 43 20.69 20.89 1.24
CA THR A 43 21.84 21.63 1.78
C THR A 43 23.14 20.82 1.83
N LYS A 44 23.07 19.51 1.51
CA LYS A 44 24.23 18.60 1.53
C LYS A 44 25.02 18.59 0.23
N VAL A 45 24.44 19.05 -0.87
CA VAL A 45 25.06 19.10 -2.20
C VAL A 45 25.11 20.56 -2.65
N THR A 46 26.32 21.06 -2.90
CA THR A 46 26.53 22.46 -3.32
C THR A 46 26.34 22.63 -4.82
N GLU A 47 26.10 23.87 -5.29
CA GLU A 47 25.88 24.16 -6.72
C GLU A 47 27.09 23.80 -7.60
N GLY A 48 28.31 23.90 -7.07
CA GLY A 48 29.52 23.48 -7.79
C GLY A 48 29.66 21.96 -7.93
N GLU A 49 28.87 21.16 -7.21
CA GLU A 49 28.95 19.69 -7.22
C GLU A 49 27.88 19.04 -8.08
N PHE A 50 26.75 19.73 -8.29
CA PHE A 50 25.66 19.24 -9.11
C PHE A 50 24.78 20.41 -9.57
N ASP A 51 24.60 20.55 -10.88
CA ASP A 51 23.68 21.53 -11.46
C ASP A 51 22.23 21.05 -11.31
N PHE A 52 21.63 21.39 -10.17
CA PHE A 52 20.27 20.99 -9.84
C PHE A 52 19.22 21.59 -10.79
N ASP A 53 19.41 22.83 -11.21
CA ASP A 53 18.39 23.57 -11.94
C ASP A 53 18.27 23.03 -13.38
N SER A 54 19.41 22.78 -14.04
CA SER A 54 19.41 22.20 -15.40
C SER A 54 19.06 20.70 -15.42
N TYR A 55 19.33 19.97 -14.33
CA TYR A 55 19.13 18.51 -14.28
C TYR A 55 17.67 18.08 -14.46
N THR A 56 16.71 18.94 -14.13
CA THR A 56 15.28 18.60 -14.23
C THR A 56 14.91 18.08 -15.62
N LYS A 57 15.47 18.67 -16.69
CA LYS A 57 15.24 18.23 -18.06
C LYS A 57 15.77 16.82 -18.33
N THR A 58 17.03 16.56 -17.96
CA THR A 58 17.67 15.25 -18.10
C THR A 58 16.94 14.17 -17.30
N TYR A 59 16.44 14.52 -16.11
CA TYR A 59 15.65 13.60 -15.30
C TYR A 59 14.31 13.22 -15.96
N ILE A 60 13.62 14.18 -16.57
CA ILE A 60 12.38 13.91 -17.31
C ILE A 60 12.66 13.03 -18.54
N GLU A 61 13.71 13.33 -19.30
CA GLU A 61 14.16 12.50 -20.43
C GLU A 61 14.47 11.07 -19.97
N THR A 62 15.09 10.92 -18.79
CA THR A 62 15.36 9.61 -18.18
C THR A 62 14.07 8.86 -17.85
N LEU A 63 13.10 9.51 -17.21
CA LEU A 63 11.80 8.90 -16.90
C LEU A 63 11.08 8.46 -18.18
N ASN A 64 11.05 9.31 -19.20
CA ASN A 64 10.44 9.01 -20.49
C ASN A 64 11.15 7.88 -21.25
N SER A 65 12.47 7.82 -21.16
CA SER A 65 13.25 6.71 -21.70
C SER A 65 12.93 5.39 -21.00
N ILE A 66 12.77 5.38 -19.68
CA ILE A 66 12.41 4.17 -18.91
C ILE A 66 11.06 3.63 -19.35
N ILE A 67 10.05 4.50 -19.48
CA ILE A 67 8.70 4.07 -19.86
C ILE A 67 8.50 3.95 -21.38
N SER A 68 9.56 4.18 -22.17
CA SER A 68 9.52 4.22 -23.64
C SER A 68 8.42 5.11 -24.21
N SER A 69 8.18 6.27 -23.57
CA SER A 69 7.06 7.15 -23.89
C SER A 69 7.30 8.58 -23.38
N ASN A 70 6.78 9.59 -24.08
CA ASN A 70 6.92 11.00 -23.71
C ASN A 70 5.75 11.50 -22.84
N GLN A 71 5.46 10.78 -21.75
CA GLN A 71 4.31 11.08 -20.89
C GLN A 71 4.64 12.01 -19.72
N TRP A 72 5.89 11.97 -19.23
CA TRP A 72 6.35 12.88 -18.19
C TRP A 72 6.73 14.22 -18.81
N ILE A 73 6.14 15.29 -18.28
CA ILE A 73 6.42 16.68 -18.66
C ILE A 73 6.99 17.45 -17.46
N SER A 74 7.63 18.59 -17.72
CA SER A 74 8.11 19.45 -16.64
C SER A 74 6.96 20.23 -15.98
N TYR A 75 7.20 20.76 -14.79
CA TYR A 75 6.25 21.70 -14.16
C TYR A 75 6.08 22.99 -14.97
N GLU A 76 7.14 23.43 -15.65
CA GLU A 76 7.07 24.59 -16.56
C GLU A 76 6.19 24.29 -17.78
N ASP A 77 6.34 23.11 -18.40
CA ASP A 77 5.48 22.69 -19.51
C ASP A 77 4.02 22.58 -19.08
N TYR A 78 3.76 22.08 -17.88
CA TYR A 78 2.43 22.08 -17.28
C TYR A 78 1.88 23.51 -17.17
N LYS A 79 2.65 24.45 -16.61
CA LYS A 79 2.22 25.85 -16.47
C LYS A 79 1.95 26.53 -17.80
N ASN A 80 2.73 26.22 -18.82
CA ASN A 80 2.59 26.88 -20.12
C ASN A 80 1.44 26.30 -20.96
N HIS A 81 1.15 25.00 -20.84
CA HIS A 81 0.26 24.30 -21.78
C HIS A 81 -0.95 23.62 -21.13
N TYR A 82 -0.96 23.44 -19.81
CA TYR A 82 -1.93 22.59 -19.10
C TYR A 82 -2.44 23.22 -17.79
N ASP A 83 -2.19 24.51 -17.53
CA ASP A 83 -2.62 25.16 -16.27
C ASP A 83 -4.15 25.14 -16.09
N TYR A 84 -4.90 25.04 -17.20
CA TYR A 84 -6.36 24.86 -17.19
C TYR A 84 -6.81 23.56 -16.51
N CYS A 85 -5.94 22.57 -16.32
CA CYS A 85 -6.27 21.35 -15.60
C CYS A 85 -6.50 21.57 -14.09
N ASN A 86 -6.07 22.72 -13.54
CA ASN A 86 -6.27 23.12 -12.15
C ASN A 86 -5.89 22.04 -11.11
N LEU A 87 -4.74 21.39 -11.31
CA LEU A 87 -4.19 20.41 -10.36
C LEU A 87 -3.51 21.11 -9.17
N PRO A 88 -3.63 20.57 -7.94
CA PRO A 88 -3.21 21.24 -6.70
C PRO A 88 -1.70 21.12 -6.43
N PHE A 89 -0.87 21.50 -7.41
CA PHE A 89 0.59 21.47 -7.32
C PHE A 89 1.12 22.56 -6.38
N ARG A 90 2.21 22.27 -5.68
CA ARG A 90 2.83 23.18 -4.70
C ARG A 90 4.15 23.80 -5.19
N GLY A 91 4.49 23.60 -6.47
CA GLY A 91 5.74 24.10 -7.09
C GLY A 91 6.98 23.28 -6.72
N LYS A 92 6.79 22.10 -6.11
CA LYS A 92 7.88 21.16 -5.77
C LYS A 92 8.00 20.04 -6.78
N GLU A 93 6.98 19.90 -7.63
CA GLU A 93 6.87 18.92 -8.68
C GLU A 93 7.91 19.23 -9.76
N LYS A 94 8.62 18.19 -10.21
CA LYS A 94 9.68 18.29 -11.22
C LYS A 94 9.29 17.56 -12.50
N ALA A 95 8.64 16.41 -12.38
CA ALA A 95 8.06 15.68 -13.49
C ALA A 95 6.59 15.37 -13.18
N ILE A 96 5.73 15.53 -14.18
CA ILE A 96 4.27 15.38 -14.06
C ILE A 96 3.80 14.47 -15.18
N LEU A 97 2.98 13.47 -14.84
CA LEU A 97 2.28 12.64 -15.80
C LEU A 97 0.79 12.95 -15.68
N LEU A 98 0.23 13.55 -16.74
CA LEU A 98 -1.16 14.03 -16.79
C LEU A 98 -2.09 12.99 -17.41
N ILE A 99 -3.26 12.82 -16.79
CA ILE A 99 -4.30 11.89 -17.20
C ILE A 99 -5.65 12.62 -17.25
N GLU A 100 -6.32 12.59 -18.38
CA GLU A 100 -7.68 13.07 -18.59
C GLU A 100 -8.69 12.03 -18.11
N ASN A 101 -9.61 12.43 -17.23
CA ASN A 101 -10.68 11.57 -16.73
C ASN A 101 -11.86 11.53 -17.72
N ASP A 102 -11.62 10.94 -18.89
CA ASP A 102 -12.61 10.81 -19.94
C ASP A 102 -13.80 9.90 -19.57
N LEU A 103 -13.61 9.02 -18.58
CA LEU A 103 -14.68 8.18 -18.02
C LEU A 103 -15.54 8.87 -16.97
N LYS A 104 -15.16 10.07 -16.51
CA LYS A 104 -15.85 10.80 -15.42
C LYS A 104 -16.06 9.97 -14.16
N ILE A 105 -15.06 9.15 -13.81
CA ILE A 105 -15.10 8.31 -12.60
C ILE A 105 -14.45 9.03 -11.43
N PRO A 106 -14.91 8.83 -10.19
CA PRO A 106 -14.27 9.44 -9.04
C PRO A 106 -12.85 8.91 -8.83
N LYS A 107 -11.99 9.67 -8.12
CA LYS A 107 -10.63 9.24 -7.75
C LYS A 107 -10.60 7.84 -7.13
N SER A 108 -11.54 7.52 -6.24
CA SER A 108 -11.64 6.21 -5.57
C SER A 108 -11.88 5.07 -6.55
N SER A 109 -12.80 5.24 -7.51
CA SER A 109 -13.04 4.25 -8.56
C SER A 109 -11.83 4.10 -9.48
N PHE A 110 -11.16 5.21 -9.81
CA PHE A 110 -9.92 5.14 -10.59
C PHE A 110 -8.81 4.38 -9.86
N TYR A 111 -8.61 4.66 -8.56
CA TYR A 111 -7.70 3.91 -7.70
C TYR A 111 -8.05 2.42 -7.68
N ASN A 112 -9.30 2.05 -7.38
CA ASN A 112 -9.75 0.65 -7.31
C ASN A 112 -9.51 -0.09 -8.62
N ARG A 113 -9.71 0.55 -9.77
CA ARG A 113 -9.47 -0.05 -11.08
C ARG A 113 -7.98 -0.22 -11.38
N LEU A 114 -7.14 0.76 -11.05
CA LEU A 114 -5.68 0.61 -11.12
C LEU A 114 -5.22 -0.54 -10.22
N TYR A 115 -5.82 -0.63 -9.05
CA TYR A 115 -5.52 -1.64 -8.07
C TYR A 115 -5.91 -3.03 -8.57
N PHE A 116 -7.16 -3.21 -9.00
CA PHE A 116 -7.65 -4.44 -9.64
C PHE A 116 -6.76 -4.88 -10.81
N LYS A 117 -6.33 -3.92 -11.65
CA LYS A 117 -5.44 -4.18 -12.78
C LYS A 117 -4.07 -4.71 -12.35
N LEU A 118 -3.51 -4.21 -11.25
CA LEU A 118 -2.23 -4.70 -10.71
C LEU A 118 -2.29 -6.20 -10.39
N PHE A 119 -3.45 -6.68 -9.94
CA PHE A 119 -3.65 -8.05 -9.50
C PHE A 119 -4.05 -9.01 -10.61
N ASN A 120 -4.83 -8.54 -11.57
CA ASN A 120 -5.44 -9.40 -12.58
C ASN A 120 -4.73 -9.33 -13.93
N ASP A 121 -4.07 -8.21 -14.23
CA ASP A 121 -3.53 -7.95 -15.58
C ASP A 121 -2.00 -7.82 -15.60
N CYS A 122 -1.31 -7.94 -14.46
CA CYS A 122 0.14 -7.77 -14.35
C CYS A 122 0.83 -9.06 -13.86
N PRO A 123 1.23 -9.97 -14.76
CA PRO A 123 1.86 -11.25 -14.38
C PRO A 123 3.13 -11.09 -13.54
N TRP A 124 3.93 -10.06 -13.82
CA TRP A 124 5.17 -9.74 -13.10
C TRP A 124 4.95 -9.42 -11.61
N PHE A 125 3.74 -9.01 -11.23
CA PHE A 125 3.38 -8.68 -9.86
C PHE A 125 3.17 -9.93 -9.00
N MET A 126 2.65 -11.00 -9.63
CA MET A 126 2.37 -12.29 -9.00
C MET A 126 3.55 -13.26 -9.04
N ASP A 127 4.57 -12.97 -9.85
CA ASP A 127 5.84 -13.69 -9.84
C ASP A 127 6.46 -13.65 -8.43
N GLU A 128 7.02 -14.75 -7.92
CA GLU A 128 7.70 -14.77 -6.62
C GLU A 128 9.09 -14.09 -6.69
N SER A 129 9.67 -14.05 -7.89
CA SER A 129 11.00 -13.52 -8.13
C SER A 129 11.06 -12.01 -7.91
N PHE A 130 12.24 -11.50 -7.53
CA PHE A 130 12.47 -10.06 -7.42
C PHE A 130 12.96 -9.48 -8.76
N ASN A 131 12.05 -9.41 -9.73
CA ASN A 131 12.30 -8.97 -11.12
C ASN A 131 12.41 -7.44 -11.27
N GLU A 132 12.79 -6.97 -12.47
CA GLU A 132 12.98 -5.53 -12.73
C GLU A 132 11.66 -4.75 -12.75
N GLU A 133 10.56 -5.38 -13.14
CA GLU A 133 9.22 -4.78 -13.16
C GLU A 133 8.78 -4.40 -11.74
N LYS A 134 8.97 -5.30 -10.76
CA LYS A 134 8.75 -5.00 -9.34
C LYS A 134 9.64 -3.87 -8.86
N LYS A 135 10.92 -3.85 -9.26
CA LYS A 135 11.83 -2.75 -8.91
C LYS A 135 11.35 -1.43 -9.51
N HIS A 136 10.88 -1.41 -10.75
CA HIS A 136 10.28 -0.22 -11.37
C HIS A 136 9.03 0.22 -10.64
N PHE A 137 8.14 -0.70 -10.25
CA PHE A 137 6.99 -0.38 -9.41
C PHE A 137 7.42 0.27 -8.10
N ILE A 138 8.39 -0.33 -7.39
CA ILE A 138 8.88 0.23 -6.12
C ILE A 138 9.52 1.61 -6.31
N ARG A 139 10.27 1.85 -7.40
CA ARG A 139 10.80 3.18 -7.75
C ARG A 139 9.67 4.20 -7.97
N GLY A 140 8.61 3.79 -8.65
CA GLY A 140 7.41 4.60 -8.84
C GLY A 140 6.71 4.92 -7.52
N PHE A 141 6.56 3.88 -6.70
CA PHE A 141 5.83 3.93 -5.45
C PHE A 141 6.56 4.73 -4.37
N CYS A 142 7.87 4.51 -4.23
CA CYS A 142 8.72 5.08 -3.18
C CYS A 142 9.55 6.28 -3.65
N GLU A 143 10.32 6.14 -4.73
CA GLU A 143 11.38 7.10 -5.06
C GLU A 143 10.84 8.41 -5.61
N LEU A 144 9.86 8.40 -6.52
CA LEU A 144 9.44 9.61 -7.22
C LEU A 144 9.08 10.76 -6.27
N ARG A 145 8.49 10.44 -5.11
CA ARG A 145 8.14 11.42 -4.06
C ARG A 145 8.93 11.23 -2.76
N GLY A 146 9.75 10.19 -2.69
CA GLY A 146 10.59 9.88 -1.54
C GLY A 146 11.78 10.81 -1.45
N SER A 147 12.19 11.08 -0.23
CA SER A 147 13.39 11.85 0.11
C SER A 147 14.42 10.94 0.78
N ILE A 148 15.69 11.23 0.54
CA ILE A 148 16.79 10.59 1.26
C ILE A 148 16.86 11.22 2.64
N ASP A 149 16.61 10.44 3.69
CA ASP A 149 16.89 10.88 5.05
C ASP A 149 18.41 11.00 5.19
N THR A 150 18.87 12.16 5.66
CA THR A 150 20.30 12.49 5.76
C THR A 150 20.86 12.26 7.17
N THR A 151 19.99 11.86 8.10
CA THR A 151 20.33 11.52 9.49
C THR A 151 20.27 10.02 9.76
N ARG A 152 19.37 9.31 9.07
CA ARG A 152 19.23 7.87 9.14
C ARG A 152 19.24 7.31 7.71
N PRO A 153 19.84 6.13 7.47
CA PRO A 153 19.92 5.52 6.14
C PRO A 153 18.57 4.96 5.72
N LEU A 154 17.63 5.85 5.43
CA LEU A 154 16.24 5.57 5.06
C LEU A 154 15.88 6.39 3.82
N ILE A 155 15.11 5.79 2.92
CA ILE A 155 14.28 6.55 1.96
C ILE A 155 12.90 6.72 2.59
N ALA A 156 12.44 7.96 2.70
CA ALA A 156 11.22 8.32 3.40
C ALA A 156 10.27 9.08 2.48
N MET A 157 9.00 8.67 2.47
CA MET A 157 7.94 9.36 1.75
C MET A 157 6.73 9.59 2.63
N ASP A 158 5.99 10.66 2.36
CA ASP A 158 4.69 10.89 2.95
C ASP A 158 3.70 9.83 2.41
N TYR A 159 3.01 9.15 3.31
CA TYR A 159 2.11 8.05 3.03
C TYR A 159 0.67 8.59 2.91
N PHE A 160 0.10 8.49 1.71
CA PHE A 160 -1.23 9.01 1.39
C PHE A 160 -2.21 7.86 1.22
N TYR A 161 -3.38 8.00 1.82
CA TYR A 161 -4.50 7.06 1.75
C TYR A 161 -5.78 7.83 2.03
N ASP A 162 -6.87 7.48 1.34
CA ASP A 162 -8.18 8.12 1.53
C ASP A 162 -9.12 7.29 2.43
N ASN A 163 -8.86 5.98 2.55
CA ASN A 163 -9.67 5.02 3.31
C ASN A 163 -8.80 3.88 3.87
N THR A 164 -9.42 2.99 4.66
CA THR A 164 -8.74 1.82 5.27
C THR A 164 -8.19 0.85 4.23
N PHE A 165 -8.85 0.71 3.08
CA PHE A 165 -8.37 -0.12 1.97
C PHE A 165 -7.05 0.43 1.41
N GLU A 166 -6.98 1.72 1.10
CA GLU A 166 -5.75 2.39 0.65
C GLU A 166 -4.65 2.38 1.71
N LEU A 167 -5.01 2.43 3.00
CA LEU A 167 -4.05 2.33 4.10
C LEU A 167 -3.32 0.99 4.09
N GLY A 168 -3.93 -0.09 3.58
CA GLY A 168 -3.30 -1.40 3.46
C GLY A 168 -2.19 -1.46 2.40
N LYS A 169 -2.12 -0.52 1.44
CA LYS A 169 -1.26 -0.65 0.25
C LYS A 169 0.24 -0.69 0.52
N ALA A 170 0.71 -0.29 1.70
CA ALA A 170 2.11 -0.47 2.09
C ALA A 170 2.49 -1.96 2.22
N ARG A 171 1.52 -2.84 2.48
CA ARG A 171 1.70 -4.30 2.53
C ARG A 171 2.16 -4.87 1.19
N LEU A 172 1.79 -4.22 0.07
CA LEU A 172 2.23 -4.61 -1.28
C LEU A 172 3.74 -4.77 -1.37
N LEU A 173 4.50 -3.90 -0.68
CA LEU A 173 5.95 -3.95 -0.63
C LEU A 173 6.45 -5.30 -0.11
N ASN A 174 5.91 -5.75 1.02
CA ASN A 174 6.38 -6.97 1.64
C ASN A 174 5.80 -8.24 1.01
N GLU A 175 4.52 -8.21 0.70
CA GLU A 175 3.76 -9.40 0.36
C GLU A 175 3.92 -9.80 -1.10
N TYR A 176 4.17 -8.84 -1.98
CA TYR A 176 4.21 -9.08 -3.42
C TYR A 176 5.47 -8.57 -4.08
N LEU A 177 5.99 -7.44 -3.62
CA LEU A 177 7.16 -6.80 -4.24
C LEU A 177 8.48 -7.33 -3.67
N SER A 178 8.42 -8.42 -2.89
CA SER A 178 9.56 -9.13 -2.32
C SER A 178 10.49 -8.24 -1.47
N VAL A 179 9.96 -7.16 -0.88
CA VAL A 179 10.69 -6.31 0.07
C VAL A 179 10.61 -6.93 1.46
N PRO A 180 11.73 -7.31 2.11
CA PRO A 180 11.66 -7.84 3.46
C PRO A 180 10.98 -6.87 4.45
N TYR A 181 9.99 -7.33 5.22
CA TYR A 181 9.18 -6.49 6.11
C TYR A 181 10.01 -5.68 7.12
N TYR A 182 11.12 -6.25 7.61
CA TYR A 182 12.02 -5.62 8.57
C TYR A 182 12.78 -4.41 8.00
N LEU A 183 12.72 -4.20 6.68
CA LEU A 183 13.27 -3.02 6.02
C LEU A 183 12.26 -1.88 5.94
N ILE A 184 10.99 -2.17 6.22
CA ILE A 184 9.88 -1.23 6.06
C ILE A 184 9.51 -0.69 7.44
N ASN A 185 9.25 0.61 7.52
CA ASN A 185 8.86 1.26 8.75
C ASN A 185 7.79 2.31 8.47
N ILE A 186 6.70 2.27 9.23
CA ILE A 186 5.70 3.34 9.24
C ILE A 186 5.96 4.23 10.44
N ASN A 187 6.07 5.53 10.19
CA ASN A 187 6.27 6.54 11.20
C ASN A 187 5.06 7.47 11.25
N PHE A 188 4.17 7.21 12.21
CA PHE A 188 3.02 8.04 12.53
C PHE A 188 3.49 9.40 13.00
N ARG A 189 3.23 10.44 12.20
CA ARG A 189 3.61 11.82 12.54
C ARG A 189 2.57 12.46 13.44
N GLU A 190 1.34 12.00 13.35
CA GLU A 190 0.14 12.37 14.10
C GLU A 190 0.34 12.16 15.61
N LEU A 191 1.11 11.14 15.99
CA LEU A 191 1.44 10.83 17.38
C LEU A 191 2.65 11.60 17.93
N GLN A 192 3.34 12.40 17.11
CA GLN A 192 4.54 13.11 17.54
C GLN A 192 4.21 14.44 18.22
N ASP A 193 5.03 14.86 19.18
CA ASP A 193 4.83 16.08 19.97
C ASP A 193 4.61 17.33 19.12
N GLN A 194 5.28 17.43 17.98
CA GLN A 194 5.14 18.57 17.07
C GLN A 194 3.74 18.63 16.42
N TYR A 195 3.14 17.47 16.17
CA TYR A 195 1.80 17.37 15.60
C TYR A 195 0.76 17.68 16.69
N ILE A 196 0.91 17.05 17.86
CA ILE A 196 0.02 17.24 19.03
C ILE A 196 -0.03 18.72 19.44
N ARG A 197 1.13 19.39 19.50
CA ARG A 197 1.23 20.82 19.86
C ARG A 197 0.85 21.77 18.72
N GLY A 198 0.41 21.27 17.57
CA GLY A 198 0.03 22.08 16.41
C GLY A 198 1.18 22.83 15.74
N ILE A 199 2.44 22.55 16.11
CA ILE A 199 3.64 23.21 15.57
C ILE A 199 3.86 22.80 14.12
N ASN A 200 3.63 21.53 13.79
CA ASN A 200 3.78 21.02 12.43
C ASN A 200 2.91 19.78 12.19
N LYS A 201 1.83 19.95 11.42
CA LYS A 201 0.96 18.84 11.01
C LYS A 201 1.53 18.19 9.74
N ARG A 202 2.28 17.11 9.94
CA ARG A 202 2.85 16.29 8.86
C ARG A 202 2.09 14.97 8.74
N ASN A 203 2.02 14.44 7.53
CA ASN A 203 1.42 13.14 7.27
C ASN A 203 2.30 12.01 7.85
N THR A 204 1.68 10.89 8.21
CA THR A 204 2.37 9.59 8.37
C THR A 204 3.39 9.36 7.25
N GLN A 205 4.55 8.81 7.58
CA GLN A 205 5.60 8.51 6.61
C GLN A 205 5.83 7.00 6.48
N LEU A 206 5.91 6.52 5.24
CA LEU A 206 6.44 5.21 4.91
C LEU A 206 7.94 5.34 4.65
N ARG A 207 8.73 4.45 5.25
CA ARG A 207 10.19 4.49 5.20
C ARG A 207 10.74 3.12 4.85
N LEU A 208 11.74 3.08 3.98
CA LEU A 208 12.49 1.86 3.66
C LEU A 208 13.97 2.05 3.98
N GLN A 209 14.65 0.98 4.37
CA GLN A 209 16.10 0.99 4.55
C GLN A 209 16.84 1.31 3.24
N LEU A 210 17.61 2.39 3.28
CA LEU A 210 18.27 2.95 2.10
C LEU A 210 19.36 2.02 1.57
N ASN A 211 20.14 1.40 2.46
CA ASN A 211 21.23 0.48 2.09
C ASN A 211 20.73 -0.67 1.21
N TRP A 212 19.64 -1.30 1.61
CA TRP A 212 19.02 -2.35 0.81
C TRP A 212 18.42 -1.80 -0.48
N TYR A 213 17.74 -0.65 -0.40
CA TYR A 213 17.11 -0.02 -1.56
C TYR A 213 18.13 0.30 -2.67
N VAL A 214 19.22 1.01 -2.36
CA VAL A 214 20.20 1.44 -3.38
C VAL A 214 21.02 0.30 -3.98
N LYS A 215 21.14 -0.82 -3.26
CA LYS A 215 21.86 -2.02 -3.68
C LYS A 215 20.99 -2.93 -4.55
N ASN A 216 19.72 -3.12 -4.20
CA ASN A 216 18.84 -4.11 -4.83
C ASN A 216 17.83 -3.51 -5.83
N ILE A 217 17.43 -2.25 -5.62
CA ILE A 217 16.49 -1.51 -6.48
C ILE A 217 17.24 -0.41 -7.25
N GLY A 218 18.16 0.31 -6.61
CA GLY A 218 18.85 1.45 -7.21
C GLY A 218 17.94 2.69 -7.38
N LEU A 219 18.55 3.83 -7.73
CA LEU A 219 17.91 5.14 -7.84
C LEU A 219 17.87 5.61 -9.29
N ILE A 220 16.72 6.09 -9.75
CA ILE A 220 16.56 6.76 -11.05
C ILE A 220 17.21 8.14 -11.01
N ASN A 221 17.02 8.88 -9.91
CA ASN A 221 17.39 10.28 -9.80
C ASN A 221 18.87 10.44 -9.41
N ASP A 222 19.69 10.93 -10.34
CA ASP A 222 21.13 11.18 -10.16
C ASP A 222 21.41 12.21 -9.06
N TYR A 223 20.52 13.19 -8.85
CA TYR A 223 20.67 14.13 -7.74
C TYR A 223 20.48 13.44 -6.38
N LYS A 224 19.49 12.53 -6.26
CA LYS A 224 19.32 11.72 -5.05
C LYS A 224 20.51 10.79 -4.84
N THR A 225 21.02 10.17 -5.89
CA THR A 225 22.27 9.39 -5.87
C THR A 225 23.41 10.23 -5.29
N LYS A 226 23.59 11.48 -5.76
CA LYS A 226 24.64 12.38 -5.27
C LYS A 226 24.50 12.71 -3.79
N ILE A 227 23.26 12.89 -3.30
CA ILE A 227 22.99 13.07 -1.86
C ILE A 227 23.46 11.84 -1.08
N VAL A 228 23.14 10.62 -1.54
CA VAL A 228 23.54 9.38 -0.87
C VAL A 228 25.07 9.26 -0.81
N GLU A 229 25.76 9.44 -1.93
CA GLU A 229 27.23 9.41 -1.99
C GLU A 229 27.87 10.37 -0.99
N LYS A 230 27.36 11.61 -0.94
CA LYS A 230 27.91 12.66 -0.10
C LYS A 230 27.66 12.42 1.39
N VAL A 231 26.43 12.03 1.75
CA VAL A 231 26.02 11.89 3.15
C VAL A 231 26.56 10.62 3.77
N TYR A 232 26.57 9.52 3.02
CA TYR A 232 26.94 8.21 3.53
C TYR A 232 28.34 7.76 3.11
N HIS A 233 29.08 8.61 2.39
CA HIS A 233 30.44 8.35 1.91
C HIS A 233 30.56 7.02 1.15
N VAL A 234 29.54 6.71 0.35
CA VAL A 234 29.47 5.50 -0.48
C VAL A 234 29.85 5.82 -1.92
N VAL A 235 30.36 4.81 -2.62
CA VAL A 235 30.77 4.92 -4.03
C VAL A 235 29.69 4.27 -4.90
N SER A 236 29.29 4.97 -5.97
CA SER A 236 28.44 4.39 -7.02
C SER A 236 29.12 3.16 -7.63
N ILE A 237 28.39 2.06 -7.74
CA ILE A 237 28.92 0.83 -8.33
C ILE A 237 28.84 0.95 -9.85
N ASN A 238 27.62 1.12 -10.36
CA ASN A 238 27.30 1.05 -11.77
C ASN A 238 26.00 1.82 -12.05
N LYS A 239 25.87 2.35 -13.26
CA LYS A 239 24.60 2.82 -13.83
C LYS A 239 24.15 1.84 -14.91
N ILE A 240 23.04 1.15 -14.69
CA ILE A 240 22.49 0.14 -15.61
C ILE A 240 21.10 0.60 -16.03
N ASN A 241 20.85 0.75 -17.33
CA ASN A 241 19.56 1.19 -17.87
C ASN A 241 19.00 2.46 -17.18
N ASN A 242 19.86 3.45 -17.00
CA ASN A 242 19.58 4.70 -16.29
C ASN A 242 19.29 4.58 -14.78
N ILE A 243 19.53 3.42 -14.17
CA ILE A 243 19.38 3.21 -12.73
C ILE A 243 20.76 3.19 -12.07
N ASN A 244 20.94 4.00 -11.03
CA ASN A 244 22.16 4.07 -10.23
C ASN A 244 22.11 3.06 -9.08
N TYR A 245 23.09 2.16 -9.05
CA TYR A 245 23.26 1.21 -7.95
C TYR A 245 24.46 1.61 -7.09
N LEU A 246 24.30 1.61 -5.77
CA LEU A 246 25.33 2.01 -4.82
C LEU A 246 25.67 0.87 -3.86
N ASN A 247 26.96 0.75 -3.50
CA ASN A 247 27.39 -0.23 -2.50
C ASN A 247 27.36 0.42 -1.13
N MET A 248 26.24 0.24 -0.43
CA MET A 248 26.11 0.70 0.94
C MET A 248 26.22 -0.50 1.89
N PRO A 249 26.99 -0.40 3.00
CA PRO A 249 27.10 -1.47 3.97
C PRO A 249 25.73 -1.90 4.48
N ASP A 250 25.51 -3.21 4.57
CA ASP A 250 24.28 -3.77 5.12
C ASP A 250 24.21 -3.45 6.61
N ILE A 251 23.09 -2.87 7.04
CA ILE A 251 22.77 -2.71 8.46
C ILE A 251 21.92 -3.92 8.81
N THR A 252 22.46 -4.83 9.63
CA THR A 252 21.70 -5.98 10.13
C THR A 252 20.56 -5.44 10.98
N PRO A 253 19.29 -5.59 10.56
CA PRO A 253 18.18 -5.18 11.38
C PRO A 253 17.96 -6.22 12.47
N ASP A 254 17.70 -5.73 13.69
CA ASP A 254 17.04 -6.55 14.71
C ASP A 254 15.60 -6.78 14.21
N GLY A 255 15.39 -7.95 13.61
CA GLY A 255 14.11 -8.32 13.00
C GLY A 255 12.97 -8.08 13.98
N SER A 256 11.99 -7.29 13.57
CA SER A 256 10.76 -7.09 14.34
C SER A 256 9.57 -7.02 13.41
N ASP A 257 8.47 -7.68 13.79
CA ASP A 257 7.15 -7.60 13.14
C ASP A 257 6.49 -6.22 13.36
N LEU A 258 7.31 -5.21 13.64
CA LEU A 258 6.94 -3.85 14.00
C LEU A 258 6.19 -3.17 12.87
N PHE A 259 6.53 -3.47 11.61
CA PHE A 259 5.82 -2.91 10.46
C PHE A 259 4.35 -3.32 10.43
N ILE A 260 4.06 -4.63 10.45
CA ILE A 260 2.69 -5.17 10.42
C ILE A 260 1.92 -4.76 11.67
N THR A 261 2.57 -4.87 12.84
CA THR A 261 1.97 -4.46 14.12
C THR A 261 1.59 -2.98 14.10
N ARG A 262 2.47 -2.11 13.59
CA ARG A 262 2.20 -0.67 13.47
C ARG A 262 1.07 -0.40 12.49
N LEU A 263 1.07 -1.05 11.32
CA LEU A 263 0.02 -0.83 10.33
C LEU A 263 -1.36 -1.21 10.89
N ASN A 264 -1.47 -2.37 11.52
CA ASN A 264 -2.72 -2.82 12.16
C ASN A 264 -3.13 -1.87 13.28
N HIS A 265 -2.18 -1.40 14.07
CA HIS A 265 -2.44 -0.45 15.14
C HIS A 265 -2.96 0.88 14.59
N PHE A 266 -2.39 1.39 13.50
CA PHE A 266 -2.86 2.62 12.87
C PHE A 266 -4.26 2.47 12.29
N SER A 267 -4.52 1.38 11.55
CA SER A 267 -5.83 1.09 10.98
C SER A 267 -6.92 1.03 12.05
N ASN A 268 -6.66 0.29 13.14
CA ASN A 268 -7.68 0.03 14.15
C ASN A 268 -7.83 1.13 15.20
N LYS A 269 -6.77 1.89 15.49
CA LYS A 269 -6.75 2.81 16.64
C LYS A 269 -6.52 4.27 16.29
N ILE A 270 -6.04 4.61 15.10
CA ILE A 270 -5.66 5.99 14.74
C ILE A 270 -6.49 6.51 13.57
N PHE A 271 -6.63 5.71 12.51
CA PHE A 271 -7.30 6.16 11.28
C PHE A 271 -8.78 6.49 11.52
N GLY A 272 -9.21 7.68 11.08
CA GLY A 272 -10.60 8.12 11.15
C GLY A 272 -11.13 8.43 12.56
N LYS A 273 -10.28 8.44 13.59
CA LYS A 273 -10.67 8.68 14.99
C LYS A 273 -10.22 10.06 15.47
N GLU A 274 -11.09 10.74 16.24
CA GLU A 274 -10.69 11.90 17.03
C GLU A 274 -10.02 11.39 18.31
N LEU A 275 -8.69 11.57 18.40
CA LEU A 275 -7.91 11.14 19.55
C LEU A 275 -7.80 12.27 20.56
N ASN A 276 -8.19 12.01 21.81
CA ASN A 276 -7.93 12.93 22.91
C ASN A 276 -6.53 12.70 23.51
N ASP A 277 -6.09 13.58 24.42
CA ASP A 277 -4.75 13.51 25.02
C ASP A 277 -4.49 12.18 25.74
N HIS A 278 -5.52 11.55 26.32
CA HIS A 278 -5.40 10.25 26.98
C HIS A 278 -5.23 9.12 25.95
N ASP A 279 -6.02 9.11 24.87
CA ASP A 279 -5.86 8.14 23.78
C ASP A 279 -4.46 8.23 23.16
N ILE A 280 -3.97 9.46 22.93
CA ILE A 280 -2.62 9.70 22.40
C ILE A 280 -1.55 9.15 23.36
N PHE A 281 -1.70 9.37 24.66
CA PHE A 281 -0.78 8.84 25.67
C PHE A 281 -0.74 7.32 25.67
N GLU A 282 -1.90 6.65 25.68
CA GLU A 282 -1.99 5.18 25.62
C GLU A 282 -1.36 4.63 24.34
N LEU A 283 -1.67 5.21 23.17
CA LEU A 283 -1.13 4.78 21.87
C LEU A 283 0.39 4.94 21.80
N ARG A 284 0.93 6.00 22.39
CA ARG A 284 2.39 6.22 22.46
C ARG A 284 3.08 5.20 23.36
N ASN A 285 2.46 4.82 24.47
CA ASN A 285 2.98 3.78 25.36
C ASN A 285 2.92 2.40 24.69
N GLU A 286 1.81 2.06 24.03
CA GLU A 286 1.64 0.78 23.33
C GLU A 286 2.63 0.60 22.16
N LEU A 287 3.02 1.69 21.51
CA LEU A 287 3.97 1.70 20.40
C LEU A 287 5.43 1.97 20.82
N ASP A 288 5.71 1.96 22.12
CA ASP A 288 7.02 2.20 22.73
C ASP A 288 7.66 3.54 22.30
N PHE A 289 6.88 4.60 22.05
CA PHE A 289 7.44 5.92 21.72
C PHE A 289 8.23 6.53 22.88
N ASP A 290 7.89 6.19 24.12
CA ASP A 290 8.40 6.85 25.34
C ASP A 290 9.20 5.92 26.29
N ILE A 291 9.64 4.72 25.84
CA ILE A 291 10.23 3.73 26.77
C ILE A 291 11.77 3.74 26.85
N THR A 292 12.24 4.10 28.05
CA THR A 292 13.58 3.95 28.63
C THR A 292 13.84 2.56 29.25
N LYS A 293 13.07 1.53 28.90
CA LYS A 293 13.22 0.17 29.45
C LYS A 293 13.07 -0.91 28.38
N SER A 294 14.19 -1.54 28.08
CA SER A 294 14.31 -2.76 27.29
C SER A 294 13.37 -3.86 27.79
N LYS A 295 12.48 -4.34 26.93
CA LYS A 295 11.97 -5.71 26.97
C LYS A 295 12.38 -6.42 25.69
N ILE A 296 13.05 -7.55 25.88
CA ILE A 296 13.50 -8.45 24.82
C ILE A 296 12.25 -9.15 24.23
N PRO A 297 11.95 -9.01 22.92
CA PRO A 297 10.84 -9.74 22.32
C PRO A 297 11.29 -11.19 22.04
N THR A 298 10.57 -12.16 22.59
CA THR A 298 10.67 -13.57 22.17
C THR A 298 9.91 -13.77 20.87
N PHE A 299 10.65 -14.14 19.82
CA PHE A 299 10.18 -14.36 18.46
C PHE A 299 9.36 -15.65 18.31
N LYS A 300 8.24 -15.61 17.57
CA LYS A 300 7.57 -16.81 17.03
C LYS A 300 6.94 -16.47 15.68
N ARG A 301 7.13 -17.34 14.67
CA ARG A 301 6.84 -17.07 13.26
C ARG A 301 5.34 -17.06 12.91
N ASN A 302 5.01 -16.04 12.12
CA ASN A 302 3.91 -15.78 11.19
C ASN A 302 2.91 -16.93 10.87
N ASN A 303 1.78 -16.91 11.59
CA ASN A 303 0.46 -17.47 11.23
C ASN A 303 -0.64 -16.49 11.73
N ASP A 304 -0.28 -15.21 11.82
CA ASP A 304 -0.74 -14.39 12.93
C ASP A 304 -2.13 -13.81 12.68
N ILE A 305 -2.51 -13.44 11.46
CA ILE A 305 -3.85 -12.87 11.20
C ILE A 305 -4.94 -13.93 11.41
N VAL A 306 -4.75 -15.15 10.87
CA VAL A 306 -5.69 -16.27 11.05
C VAL A 306 -5.77 -16.68 12.52
N GLU A 307 -4.66 -16.74 13.24
CA GLU A 307 -4.65 -17.04 14.69
C GLU A 307 -5.20 -15.87 15.53
N LEU A 308 -4.97 -14.61 15.14
CA LEU A 308 -5.56 -13.44 15.79
C LEU A 308 -7.09 -13.46 15.64
N VAL A 309 -7.60 -13.66 14.43
CA VAL A 309 -9.04 -13.82 14.19
C VAL A 309 -9.56 -15.02 14.99
N ARG A 310 -8.87 -16.17 14.96
CA ARG A 310 -9.26 -17.36 15.73
C ARG A 310 -9.37 -17.10 17.23
N ILE A 311 -8.42 -16.37 17.82
CA ILE A 311 -8.31 -16.13 19.26
C ILE A 311 -9.24 -15.00 19.72
N TYR A 312 -9.23 -13.84 19.02
CA TYR A 312 -9.79 -12.58 19.50
C TYR A 312 -11.21 -12.27 19.00
N THR A 313 -11.73 -13.02 18.02
CA THR A 313 -13.15 -12.89 17.61
C THR A 313 -14.05 -13.90 18.32
N ALA A 314 -15.33 -13.57 18.43
CA ALA A 314 -16.34 -14.45 19.03
C ALA A 314 -16.42 -15.81 18.33
N ASP A 315 -16.87 -16.84 19.05
CA ASP A 315 -17.04 -18.20 18.53
C ASP A 315 -18.40 -18.35 17.84
N GLU A 316 -18.56 -17.59 16.75
CA GLU A 316 -19.77 -17.53 15.95
C GLU A 316 -19.44 -17.77 14.47
N CYS A 317 -20.36 -18.40 13.73
CA CYS A 317 -20.23 -18.52 12.27
C CYS A 317 -21.00 -17.39 11.58
N ALA A 318 -20.30 -16.64 10.73
CA ALA A 318 -20.87 -15.51 9.98
C ALA A 318 -21.99 -15.93 9.02
N GLY A 319 -21.93 -17.15 8.47
CA GLY A 319 -22.86 -17.63 7.45
C GLY A 319 -24.23 -18.10 7.95
N CYS A 320 -24.35 -18.59 9.19
CA CYS A 320 -25.60 -19.21 9.67
C CYS A 320 -25.90 -19.05 11.16
N LYS A 321 -25.23 -18.15 11.89
CA LYS A 321 -25.45 -17.97 13.33
C LYS A 321 -26.89 -17.67 13.75
N SER A 322 -27.70 -17.08 12.87
CA SER A 322 -29.10 -16.76 13.10
C SER A 322 -30.09 -17.82 12.60
N ILE A 323 -29.60 -18.93 12.05
CA ILE A 323 -30.42 -19.95 11.35
C ILE A 323 -30.35 -21.29 12.08
N HIS A 324 -29.16 -21.68 12.53
CA HIS A 324 -28.92 -22.97 13.16
C HIS A 324 -28.19 -22.84 14.49
N GLU A 325 -28.58 -23.68 15.45
CA GLU A 325 -27.89 -23.81 16.74
C GLU A 325 -26.43 -24.22 16.54
N LEU A 326 -25.55 -23.77 17.43
CA LEU A 326 -24.11 -24.01 17.26
C LEU A 326 -23.74 -25.50 17.41
N SER A 327 -24.41 -26.21 18.33
CA SER A 327 -24.17 -27.63 18.59
C SER A 327 -24.39 -28.55 17.39
N ASP A 328 -25.23 -28.13 16.45
CA ASP A 328 -25.73 -28.99 15.37
C ASP A 328 -24.84 -28.92 14.11
N ARG A 329 -23.88 -27.99 14.11
CA ARG A 329 -23.08 -27.63 12.93
C ARG A 329 -21.58 -27.54 13.20
N THR A 330 -21.16 -27.79 14.44
CA THR A 330 -19.75 -27.93 14.80
C THR A 330 -19.55 -28.87 15.98
N PHE A 331 -18.29 -29.17 16.29
CA PHE A 331 -17.89 -30.02 17.41
C PHE A 331 -16.94 -29.26 18.33
N THR A 332 -16.72 -29.79 19.54
CA THR A 332 -15.74 -29.21 20.48
C THR A 332 -14.33 -29.62 20.07
N HIS A 333 -13.47 -28.65 19.82
CA HIS A 333 -12.09 -28.90 19.43
C HIS A 333 -11.27 -29.42 20.60
N ARG A 334 -10.71 -30.63 20.44
CA ARG A 334 -10.03 -31.40 21.51
C ARG A 334 -8.94 -30.62 22.27
N ARG A 335 -8.17 -29.77 21.57
CA ARG A 335 -7.01 -29.06 22.16
C ARG A 335 -7.40 -27.78 22.89
N THR A 336 -8.45 -27.10 22.45
CA THR A 336 -8.81 -25.76 22.95
C THR A 336 -10.05 -25.78 23.84
N GLY A 337 -10.85 -26.85 23.81
CA GLY A 337 -12.12 -26.93 24.53
C GLY A 337 -13.20 -26.00 23.97
N ARG A 338 -12.93 -25.32 22.85
CA ARG A 338 -13.83 -24.35 22.19
C ARG A 338 -14.54 -25.00 21.00
N PRO A 339 -15.70 -24.49 20.56
CA PRO A 339 -16.33 -24.90 19.30
C PRO A 339 -15.37 -24.73 18.11
N TYR A 340 -15.34 -25.71 17.20
CA TYR A 340 -14.43 -25.70 16.04
C TYR A 340 -14.94 -24.77 14.93
N PHE A 341 -14.07 -23.93 14.39
CA PHE A 341 -14.38 -23.05 13.26
C PHE A 341 -13.22 -23.02 12.27
N GLU A 342 -13.57 -22.81 11.01
CA GLU A 342 -12.66 -22.64 9.88
C GLU A 342 -12.63 -21.16 9.52
N ILE A 343 -11.42 -20.64 9.29
CA ILE A 343 -11.25 -19.25 8.89
C ILE A 343 -11.35 -19.20 7.37
N HIS A 344 -12.25 -18.37 6.87
CA HIS A 344 -12.62 -18.28 5.47
C HIS A 344 -12.40 -16.87 4.93
N HIS A 345 -11.79 -16.79 3.76
CA HIS A 345 -11.69 -15.56 2.97
C HIS A 345 -12.99 -15.36 2.18
N ASN A 346 -13.74 -14.30 2.47
CA ASN A 346 -15.03 -14.02 1.83
C ASN A 346 -14.89 -13.85 0.31
N ILE A 347 -13.86 -13.11 -0.12
CA ILE A 347 -13.40 -13.11 -1.51
C ILE A 347 -12.26 -14.12 -1.62
N SER A 348 -12.47 -15.15 -2.43
CA SER A 348 -11.54 -16.27 -2.57
C SER A 348 -10.18 -15.83 -3.12
N LEU A 349 -9.12 -16.38 -2.53
CA LEU A 349 -7.75 -16.14 -2.91
C LEU A 349 -7.51 -16.60 -4.35
N ASN A 350 -7.34 -15.70 -5.32
CA ASN A 350 -6.65 -16.03 -6.59
C ASN A 350 -5.13 -16.12 -6.42
N ASN A 351 -4.67 -16.56 -5.24
CA ASN A 351 -3.30 -16.40 -4.72
C ASN A 351 -2.86 -14.93 -4.56
N THR A 352 -3.81 -14.01 -4.37
CA THR A 352 -3.54 -12.60 -4.09
C THR A 352 -3.58 -12.35 -2.56
N VAL A 353 -2.41 -12.23 -1.91
CA VAL A 353 -2.15 -11.80 -0.51
C VAL A 353 -2.96 -10.58 0.02
N GLU A 354 -3.55 -9.76 -0.82
CA GLU A 354 -4.38 -8.61 -0.49
C GLU A 354 -5.77 -9.03 0.00
N LEU A 355 -6.22 -10.19 -0.48
CA LEU A 355 -7.39 -10.85 0.07
C LEU A 355 -7.07 -11.45 1.43
N ASP A 356 -5.79 -11.58 1.83
CA ASP A 356 -5.37 -11.97 3.19
C ASP A 356 -5.36 -10.76 4.14
N HIS A 357 -6.55 -10.19 4.32
CA HIS A 357 -6.83 -9.03 5.17
C HIS A 357 -7.88 -9.43 6.21
N GLU A 358 -7.81 -8.91 7.44
CA GLU A 358 -8.75 -9.23 8.52
C GLU A 358 -10.21 -8.93 8.13
N ASN A 359 -10.45 -7.81 7.44
CA ASN A 359 -11.75 -7.43 6.86
C ASN A 359 -12.23 -8.32 5.70
N ASN A 360 -11.45 -9.27 5.23
CA ASN A 360 -11.89 -10.31 4.30
C ASN A 360 -12.02 -11.68 4.98
N LEU A 361 -11.74 -11.78 6.28
CA LEU A 361 -11.72 -13.03 7.03
C LEU A 361 -12.94 -13.18 7.95
N VAL A 362 -13.53 -14.37 7.93
CA VAL A 362 -14.62 -14.74 8.85
C VAL A 362 -14.43 -16.14 9.42
N LYS A 363 -15.02 -16.37 10.60
CA LYS A 363 -15.25 -17.72 11.12
C LYS A 363 -16.47 -18.33 10.45
N LEU A 364 -16.30 -19.53 9.90
CA LEU A 364 -17.40 -20.36 9.42
C LEU A 364 -17.39 -21.72 10.13
N CYS A 365 -18.58 -22.25 10.39
CA CYS A 365 -18.70 -23.63 10.83
C CYS A 365 -18.33 -24.57 9.66
N PRO A 366 -17.90 -25.81 9.94
CA PRO A 366 -17.50 -26.78 8.90
C PRO A 366 -18.56 -26.97 7.80
N VAL A 367 -19.85 -26.90 8.16
CA VAL A 367 -20.97 -27.01 7.22
C VAL A 367 -20.95 -25.85 6.22
N CYS A 368 -21.03 -24.60 6.69
CA CYS A 368 -21.02 -23.42 5.81
C CYS A 368 -19.74 -23.33 4.98
N HIS A 369 -18.58 -23.60 5.59
CA HIS A 369 -17.32 -23.55 4.86
C HIS A 369 -17.25 -24.60 3.74
N SER A 370 -17.80 -25.80 3.98
CA SER A 370 -17.90 -26.83 2.95
C SER A 370 -18.89 -26.45 1.85
N THR A 371 -20.03 -25.87 2.20
CA THR A 371 -21.04 -25.41 1.22
C THR A 371 -20.47 -24.38 0.27
N LEU A 372 -19.61 -23.46 0.73
CA LEU A 372 -19.02 -22.40 -0.10
C LEU A 372 -17.94 -22.89 -1.09
N LYS A 373 -17.56 -24.17 -1.08
CA LYS A 373 -16.63 -24.70 -2.08
C LYS A 373 -17.28 -24.74 -3.46
N ARG A 374 -16.55 -24.36 -4.50
CA ARG A 374 -17.07 -24.29 -5.87
C ARG A 374 -17.60 -25.65 -6.32
N GLY A 375 -18.82 -25.65 -6.83
CA GLY A 375 -19.48 -26.86 -7.32
C GLY A 375 -19.88 -27.86 -6.23
N VAL A 376 -19.88 -27.46 -4.95
CA VAL A 376 -20.32 -28.29 -3.83
C VAL A 376 -21.74 -27.92 -3.40
N GLY A 377 -21.95 -26.68 -2.93
CA GLY A 377 -23.27 -26.20 -2.54
C GLY A 377 -24.15 -25.85 -3.73
N LEU A 378 -25.48 -25.79 -3.54
CA LEU A 378 -26.37 -25.21 -4.54
C LEU A 378 -26.11 -23.70 -4.61
N GLU A 379 -26.18 -23.12 -5.82
CA GLU A 379 -25.90 -21.69 -6.05
C GLU A 379 -26.68 -20.78 -5.09
N ASN A 380 -27.98 -21.05 -4.91
CA ASN A 380 -28.82 -20.26 -4.01
C ASN A 380 -28.36 -20.34 -2.55
N GLU A 381 -27.94 -21.52 -2.09
CA GLU A 381 -27.42 -21.72 -0.73
C GLU A 381 -26.08 -21.01 -0.54
N GLN A 382 -25.20 -21.07 -1.55
CA GLN A 382 -23.90 -20.38 -1.52
C GLN A 382 -24.08 -18.87 -1.48
N LYS A 383 -24.95 -18.33 -2.34
CA LYS A 383 -25.28 -16.90 -2.39
C LYS A 383 -25.94 -16.42 -1.09
N GLU A 384 -26.80 -17.22 -0.47
CA GLU A 384 -27.38 -16.91 0.84
C GLU A 384 -26.32 -16.84 1.94
N ILE A 385 -25.38 -17.80 1.97
CA ILE A 385 -24.26 -17.77 2.93
C ILE A 385 -23.38 -16.52 2.71
N ILE A 386 -23.05 -16.19 1.46
CA ILE A 386 -22.28 -14.99 1.11
C ILE A 386 -23.03 -13.72 1.58
N ALA A 387 -24.33 -13.64 1.33
CA ALA A 387 -25.16 -12.52 1.78
C ALA A 387 -25.12 -12.35 3.31
N ASN A 388 -25.16 -13.46 4.05
CA ASN A 388 -25.05 -13.45 5.51
C ASN A 388 -23.67 -13.01 5.98
N ILE A 389 -22.59 -13.43 5.30
CA ILE A 389 -21.21 -13.00 5.60
C ILE A 389 -21.09 -11.48 5.42
N ILE A 390 -21.52 -10.93 4.28
CA ILE A 390 -21.47 -9.48 4.02
C ILE A 390 -22.26 -8.69 5.07
N LYS A 391 -23.40 -9.25 5.54
CA LYS A 391 -24.24 -8.61 6.55
C LYS A 391 -23.65 -8.70 7.97
N SER A 392 -22.70 -9.60 8.19
CA SER A 392 -22.20 -9.90 9.54
C SER A 392 -21.29 -8.82 10.13
N ASP A 393 -20.57 -8.07 9.28
CA ASP A 393 -19.65 -7.01 9.68
C ASP A 393 -19.59 -5.93 8.59
N SER A 394 -19.70 -4.66 8.96
CA SER A 394 -19.61 -3.53 8.02
C SER A 394 -18.25 -3.45 7.33
N ASN A 395 -17.17 -3.85 8.00
CA ASN A 395 -15.83 -3.82 7.41
C ASN A 395 -15.71 -4.83 6.25
N ILE A 396 -16.42 -5.96 6.33
CA ILE A 396 -16.44 -6.97 5.24
C ILE A 396 -17.19 -6.43 4.03
N LEU A 397 -18.34 -5.78 4.27
CA LEU A 397 -19.09 -5.11 3.21
C LEU A 397 -18.24 -4.02 2.55
N ASP A 398 -17.61 -3.15 3.35
CA ASP A 398 -16.79 -2.04 2.85
C ASP A 398 -15.60 -2.57 2.04
N PHE A 399 -14.91 -3.60 2.53
CA PHE A 399 -13.82 -4.24 1.82
C PHE A 399 -14.27 -4.80 0.46
N ALA A 400 -15.37 -5.56 0.43
CA ALA A 400 -15.89 -6.13 -0.81
C ALA A 400 -16.39 -5.05 -1.78
N SER A 401 -17.04 -4.01 -1.26
CA SER A 401 -17.51 -2.86 -2.05
C SER A 401 -16.36 -2.10 -2.71
N HIS A 402 -15.28 -1.87 -1.98
CA HIS A 402 -14.08 -1.25 -2.53
C HIS A 402 -13.40 -2.13 -3.57
N PHE A 403 -13.21 -3.41 -3.27
CA PHE A 403 -12.53 -4.34 -4.17
C PHE A 403 -13.26 -4.47 -5.52
N PHE A 404 -14.59 -4.60 -5.49
CA PHE A 404 -15.39 -4.79 -6.71
C PHE A 404 -15.95 -3.50 -7.33
N ASP A 405 -15.62 -2.34 -6.75
CA ASP A 405 -16.08 -1.01 -7.18
C ASP A 405 -17.61 -0.94 -7.31
N THR A 406 -18.35 -1.42 -6.30
CA THR A 406 -19.82 -1.39 -6.28
C THR A 406 -20.38 -1.43 -4.86
N ALA A 407 -21.44 -0.66 -4.62
CA ALA A 407 -22.20 -0.70 -3.37
C ALA A 407 -23.47 -1.58 -3.48
N ASP A 408 -23.79 -2.09 -4.68
CA ASP A 408 -24.94 -2.96 -4.87
C ASP A 408 -24.66 -4.35 -4.31
N ARG A 409 -25.42 -4.72 -3.27
CA ARG A 409 -25.24 -5.99 -2.56
C ARG A 409 -25.48 -7.21 -3.44
N ASN A 410 -26.42 -7.17 -4.38
CA ASN A 410 -26.69 -8.31 -5.25
C ASN A 410 -25.51 -8.52 -6.20
N ILE A 411 -24.98 -7.42 -6.76
CA ILE A 411 -23.78 -7.47 -7.61
C ILE A 411 -22.58 -7.98 -6.82
N LEU A 412 -22.41 -7.58 -5.55
CA LEU A 412 -21.33 -8.10 -4.71
C LEU A 412 -21.46 -9.61 -4.46
N ILE A 413 -22.67 -10.08 -4.14
CA ILE A 413 -22.93 -11.50 -3.93
C ILE A 413 -22.60 -12.31 -5.19
N ASP A 414 -23.05 -11.84 -6.36
CA ASP A 414 -22.76 -12.47 -7.64
C ASP A 414 -21.25 -12.50 -7.94
N LYS A 415 -20.56 -11.37 -7.77
CA LYS A 415 -19.11 -11.29 -7.97
C LYS A 415 -18.33 -12.18 -7.01
N ILE A 416 -18.72 -12.26 -5.74
CA ILE A 416 -18.08 -13.17 -4.77
C ILE A 416 -18.33 -14.63 -5.14
N TYR A 417 -19.58 -14.96 -5.51
CA TYR A 417 -19.96 -16.29 -5.96
C TYR A 417 -19.15 -16.75 -7.17
N GLU A 418 -19.00 -15.88 -8.18
CA GLU A 418 -18.17 -16.13 -9.37
C GLU A 418 -16.70 -16.39 -9.04
N ASN A 419 -16.23 -15.88 -7.90
CA ASN A 419 -14.87 -16.07 -7.41
C ASN A 419 -14.72 -17.25 -6.43
N LEU A 420 -15.77 -18.00 -6.06
CA LEU A 420 -15.63 -19.17 -5.18
C LEU A 420 -14.68 -20.22 -5.77
N ARG A 421 -13.99 -20.96 -4.89
CA ARG A 421 -13.00 -22.00 -5.24
C ARG A 421 -13.41 -23.41 -4.84
#